data_AF-A0A2N9GE33-F1
#
_entry.id   AF-A0A2N9GE33-F1
#
_cell.length_a   1.000
_cell.length_b   1.000
_cell.length_c   1.000
_cell.angle_alpha   90.00
_cell.angle_beta   90.00
_cell.angle_gamma   90.00
#
_symmetry.space_group_name_H-M   'P 1'
#
loop_
_entity.id
_entity.type
_entity.pdbx_description
1 polymer ?
#
loop_
_entity_poly.entity_id
_entity_poly.type
_entity_poly.pdbx_seq_one_letter_code
_entity_poly.pdbx_strand_id
1 'polypeptide(L)'
;MGQVESSVAGAVDQGEPLFPASQPDSHAAASTTSSMESLIAEAAAYGNDENESLDARAQKALECPCIADLRNGPCGVQFSEAFLCFLKSSSEEKGSDCVHPFVALQNCIKANPNAFSEDVL
;
A
#
# COMPACT_ATOMS: atom_id res chain seq x y z
N MET A 1 43.27 -50.55 7.58
CA MET A 1 42.01 -50.13 6.94
C MET A 1 40.92 -50.42 7.97
N GLY A 2 40.74 -49.51 8.92
CA GLY A 2 40.08 -49.78 10.22
C GLY A 2 39.08 -48.69 10.56
N GLN A 3 37.93 -49.13 11.03
CA GLN A 3 36.81 -48.32 11.49
C GLN A 3 37.14 -47.71 12.87
N VAL A 4 36.70 -46.49 13.13
CA VAL A 4 36.53 -45.99 14.50
C VAL A 4 35.28 -45.13 14.57
N GLU A 5 34.32 -45.59 15.37
CA GLU A 5 33.24 -44.80 15.95
C GLU A 5 33.76 -43.98 17.13
N SER A 6 33.27 -42.74 17.31
CA SER A 6 33.13 -42.10 18.63
C SER A 6 32.33 -40.79 18.55
N SER A 7 31.07 -40.87 18.99
CA SER A 7 30.50 -40.17 20.16
C SER A 7 30.76 -38.67 20.39
N VAL A 8 29.66 -37.91 20.23
CA VAL A 8 29.00 -36.93 21.14
C VAL A 8 29.73 -35.72 21.75
N ALA A 9 28.96 -34.62 21.74
CA ALA A 9 28.94 -33.44 22.63
C ALA A 9 29.88 -32.24 22.35
N GLY A 10 29.26 -31.15 21.90
CA GLY A 10 29.29 -29.91 22.68
C GLY A 10 29.88 -28.64 22.04
N ALA A 11 28.95 -27.71 21.73
CA ALA A 11 29.05 -26.24 21.82
C ALA A 11 29.60 -25.41 20.63
N VAL A 12 28.66 -24.56 20.15
CA VAL A 12 28.75 -23.19 19.58
C VAL A 12 29.59 -22.93 18.32
N ASP A 13 28.95 -22.55 17.21
CA ASP A 13 29.03 -21.18 16.68
C ASP A 13 28.14 -20.99 15.43
N GLN A 14 27.24 -20.02 15.54
CA GLN A 14 26.67 -19.08 14.54
C GLN A 14 26.66 -19.43 13.03
N GLY A 15 25.45 -19.30 12.47
CA GLY A 15 25.24 -18.57 11.21
C GLY A 15 25.17 -19.40 9.92
N GLU A 16 23.97 -19.87 9.56
CA GLU A 16 23.32 -19.59 8.25
C GLU A 16 22.01 -20.40 8.15
N PRO A 17 20.82 -19.75 8.13
CA PRO A 17 19.70 -20.28 7.39
C PRO A 17 19.66 -19.62 6.01
N LEU A 18 19.67 -20.47 4.98
CA LEU A 18 19.48 -20.13 3.58
C LEU A 18 18.18 -19.33 3.41
N PHE A 19 18.31 -18.02 3.19
CA PHE A 19 17.22 -17.14 2.81
C PHE A 19 16.80 -17.45 1.36
N PRO A 20 15.56 -17.90 1.08
CA PRO A 20 15.01 -17.69 -0.25
C PRO A 20 14.77 -16.18 -0.45
N ALA A 21 15.13 -15.73 -1.64
CA ALA A 21 15.20 -14.34 -2.07
C ALA A 21 14.02 -13.46 -1.63
N SER A 22 14.39 -12.29 -1.12
CA SER A 22 13.59 -11.18 -0.65
C SER A 22 12.38 -10.87 -1.52
N GLN A 23 11.21 -11.03 -0.91
CA GLN A 23 10.01 -10.24 -1.20
C GLN A 23 10.37 -8.75 -1.03
N PRO A 24 9.84 -7.83 -1.85
CA PRO A 24 10.01 -6.41 -1.58
C PRO A 24 9.34 -6.11 -0.24
N ASP A 25 10.16 -5.56 0.64
CA ASP A 25 9.85 -5.07 1.97
C ASP A 25 8.69 -4.06 1.93
N SER A 26 7.68 -4.29 2.76
CA SER A 26 6.80 -3.25 3.28
C SER A 26 6.17 -3.75 4.57
N HIS A 27 6.97 -3.87 5.62
CA HIS A 27 6.44 -4.02 6.98
C HIS A 27 7.04 -2.99 7.92
N ALA A 28 6.53 -1.75 7.85
CA ALA A 28 6.66 -0.79 8.94
C ALA A 28 5.55 0.30 8.92
N ALA A 29 4.31 -0.05 8.54
CA ALA A 29 3.10 0.77 8.80
C ALA A 29 1.77 -0.05 8.70
N ALA A 30 1.85 -1.38 8.64
CA ALA A 30 0.95 -2.20 7.81
C ALA A 30 -0.34 -2.74 8.46
N SER A 31 -0.79 -2.22 9.60
CA SER A 31 -2.09 -2.64 10.15
C SER A 31 -3.26 -1.82 9.61
N THR A 32 -3.01 -0.55 9.27
CA THR A 32 -3.99 0.40 8.72
C THR A 32 -3.99 0.43 7.18
N THR A 33 -2.81 0.25 6.58
CA THR A 33 -2.61 0.52 5.15
C THR A 33 -3.12 -0.61 4.25
N SER A 34 -3.20 -1.85 4.76
CA SER A 34 -3.74 -2.99 4.02
C SER A 34 -5.22 -2.80 3.63
N SER A 35 -6.04 -2.19 4.51
CA SER A 35 -7.44 -1.86 4.20
C SER A 35 -7.56 -0.78 3.11
N MET A 36 -6.80 0.32 3.23
CA MET A 36 -6.83 1.39 2.22
C MET A 36 -6.30 0.93 0.86
N GLU A 37 -5.22 0.16 0.82
CA GLU A 37 -4.64 -0.35 -0.43
C GLU A 37 -5.60 -1.30 -1.16
N SER A 38 -6.35 -2.11 -0.41
CA SER A 38 -7.39 -2.98 -0.98
C SER A 38 -8.50 -2.16 -1.64
N LEU A 39 -8.99 -1.11 -0.96
CA LEU A 39 -10.00 -0.19 -1.49
C LEU A 39 -9.49 0.57 -2.73
N ILE A 40 -8.21 0.95 -2.75
CA ILE A 40 -7.57 1.62 -3.89
C ILE A 40 -7.47 0.68 -5.09
N ALA A 41 -7.08 -0.58 -4.87
CA ALA A 41 -7.00 -1.59 -5.93
C ALA A 41 -8.40 -1.89 -6.52
N GLU A 42 -9.41 -2.00 -5.66
CA GLU A 42 -10.80 -2.25 -6.07
C GLU A 42 -11.38 -1.05 -6.84
N ALA A 43 -11.09 0.17 -6.39
CA ALA A 43 -11.46 1.39 -7.11
C ALA A 43 -10.74 1.50 -8.48
N ALA A 44 -9.45 1.16 -8.55
CA ALA A 44 -8.72 1.12 -9.82
C ALA A 44 -9.31 0.09 -10.80
N ALA A 45 -9.78 -1.04 -10.30
CA ALA A 45 -10.48 -2.06 -11.09
C ALA A 45 -11.87 -1.58 -11.55
N TYR A 46 -12.54 -0.74 -10.78
CA TYR A 46 -13.82 -0.13 -11.16
C TYR A 46 -13.69 0.78 -12.40
N GLY A 47 -12.52 1.41 -12.60
CA GLY A 47 -12.18 2.19 -13.80
C GLY A 47 -11.48 1.40 -14.91
N ASN A 48 -11.63 0.07 -14.96
CA ASN A 48 -10.96 -0.76 -15.96
C ASN A 48 -11.70 -0.79 -17.30
N ASP A 49 -11.75 0.37 -17.95
CA ASP A 49 -12.15 0.50 -19.35
C ASP A 49 -10.88 0.59 -20.21
N GLU A 50 -10.51 -0.50 -20.87
CA GLU A 50 -9.25 -0.61 -21.65
C GLU A 50 -9.20 0.34 -22.87
N ASN A 51 -10.32 0.99 -23.21
CA ASN A 51 -10.44 1.91 -24.35
C ASN A 51 -10.44 3.40 -23.94
N GLU A 52 -10.27 3.71 -22.65
CA GLU A 52 -10.33 5.08 -22.13
C GLU A 52 -8.97 5.67 -21.74
N SER A 53 -8.91 7.00 -21.69
CA SER A 53 -7.74 7.75 -21.21
C SER A 53 -7.44 7.44 -19.74
N LEU A 54 -6.18 7.52 -19.32
CA LEU A 54 -5.79 7.42 -17.90
C LEU A 54 -6.58 8.38 -17.01
N ASP A 55 -6.93 9.56 -17.54
CA ASP A 55 -7.72 10.57 -16.83
C ASP A 55 -9.16 10.09 -16.61
N ALA A 56 -9.80 9.54 -17.64
CA ALA A 56 -11.15 9.01 -17.56
C ALA A 56 -11.24 7.77 -16.65
N ARG A 57 -10.25 6.86 -16.74
CA ARG A 57 -10.14 5.71 -15.84
C ARG A 57 -9.94 6.12 -14.39
N ALA A 58 -9.09 7.13 -14.13
CA ALA A 58 -8.87 7.65 -12.79
C ALA A 58 -10.14 8.31 -12.22
N GLN A 59 -10.85 9.07 -13.05
CA GLN A 59 -12.11 9.69 -12.64
C GLN A 59 -13.20 8.66 -12.37
N LYS A 60 -13.29 7.62 -13.22
CA LYS A 60 -14.19 6.50 -13.02
C LYS A 60 -13.87 5.74 -11.73
N ALA A 61 -12.60 5.49 -11.46
CA ALA A 61 -12.14 4.88 -10.22
C ALA A 61 -12.52 5.72 -8.98
N LEU A 62 -12.43 7.06 -9.07
CA LEU A 62 -12.87 7.97 -8.01
C LEU A 62 -14.39 7.90 -7.76
N GLU A 63 -15.17 7.43 -8.73
CA GLU A 63 -16.60 7.17 -8.59
C GLU A 63 -16.94 5.84 -7.91
N CYS A 64 -15.95 4.99 -7.60
CA CYS A 64 -16.20 3.71 -6.97
C CYS A 64 -16.94 3.89 -5.62
N PRO A 65 -18.08 3.20 -5.40
CA PRO A 65 -18.79 3.28 -4.14
C PRO A 65 -17.95 2.76 -2.96
N CYS A 66 -16.95 1.92 -3.22
CA CYS A 66 -15.99 1.40 -2.24
C CYS A 66 -15.19 2.50 -1.52
N ILE A 67 -14.96 3.65 -2.18
CA ILE A 67 -14.22 4.79 -1.61
C ILE A 67 -15.11 6.02 -1.40
N ALA A 68 -16.43 5.85 -1.49
CA ALA A 68 -17.37 6.96 -1.36
C ALA A 68 -17.27 7.64 0.01
N ASP A 69 -17.09 6.86 1.09
CA ASP A 69 -16.89 7.39 2.44
C ASP A 69 -15.59 8.20 2.55
N LEU A 70 -14.52 7.73 1.90
CA LEU A 70 -13.24 8.43 1.90
C LEU A 70 -13.34 9.76 1.14
N ARG A 71 -14.06 9.78 0.02
CA ARG A 71 -14.27 10.97 -0.82
C ARG A 71 -15.23 11.99 -0.22
N ASN A 72 -16.27 11.54 0.49
CA ASN A 72 -17.30 12.44 1.03
C ASN A 72 -16.97 12.92 2.46
N GLY A 73 -15.93 12.36 3.10
CA GLY A 73 -15.47 12.75 4.42
C GLY A 73 -14.76 14.11 4.48
N PRO A 74 -14.38 14.57 5.68
CA PRO A 74 -13.75 15.87 5.91
C PRO A 74 -12.36 16.01 5.24
N CYS A 75 -11.71 14.89 4.91
CA CYS A 75 -10.45 14.85 4.16
C CYS A 75 -10.61 14.42 2.70
N GLY A 76 -11.85 14.35 2.21
CA GLY A 76 -12.18 13.78 0.91
C GLY A 76 -11.62 14.53 -0.29
N VAL A 77 -11.45 15.85 -0.18
CA VAL A 77 -10.79 16.64 -1.23
C VAL A 77 -9.33 16.21 -1.39
N GLN A 78 -8.59 16.11 -0.29
CA GLN A 78 -7.19 15.69 -0.30
C GLN A 78 -7.04 14.23 -0.76
N PHE A 79 -7.98 13.37 -0.35
CA PHE A 79 -8.04 11.98 -0.80
C PHE A 79 -8.25 11.90 -2.31
N SER A 80 -9.22 12.64 -2.85
CA SER A 80 -9.51 12.65 -4.28
C SER A 80 -8.32 13.12 -5.11
N GLU A 81 -7.65 14.19 -4.68
CA GLU A 81 -6.46 14.72 -5.37
C GLU A 81 -5.30 13.72 -5.35
N ALA A 82 -5.01 13.12 -4.19
CA ALA A 82 -3.96 12.12 -4.06
C ALA A 82 -4.26 10.85 -4.87
N PHE A 83 -5.51 10.39 -4.82
CA PHE A 83 -5.97 9.19 -5.52
C PHE A 83 -5.93 9.36 -7.03
N LEU A 84 -6.46 10.47 -7.57
CA LEU A 84 -6.38 10.77 -9.00
C LEU A 84 -4.93 10.90 -9.47
N CYS A 85 -4.08 11.56 -8.67
CA CYS A 85 -2.66 11.68 -8.99
C CYS A 85 -2.01 10.29 -9.04
N PHE A 86 -2.25 9.42 -8.05
CA PHE A 86 -1.71 8.07 -8.00
C PHE A 86 -2.08 7.23 -9.23
N LEU A 87 -3.34 7.27 -9.65
CA LEU A 87 -3.79 6.52 -10.83
C LEU A 87 -3.22 7.06 -12.14
N LYS A 88 -3.02 8.38 -12.22
CA LYS A 88 -2.46 9.06 -13.40
C LYS A 88 -0.93 9.04 -13.44
N SER A 89 -0.27 8.84 -12.30
CA SER A 89 1.18 8.81 -12.18
C SER A 89 1.78 7.80 -13.15
N SER A 90 2.73 8.24 -13.95
CA SER A 90 3.46 7.39 -14.90
C SER A 90 4.92 7.18 -14.47
N SER A 91 5.25 7.56 -13.23
CA SER A 91 6.58 7.38 -12.66
C SER A 91 6.89 5.90 -12.43
N GLU A 92 8.18 5.55 -12.46
CA GLU A 92 8.68 4.18 -12.24
C GLU A 92 8.17 3.61 -10.91
N GLU A 93 8.18 4.45 -9.87
CA GLU A 93 7.45 4.22 -8.63
C GLU A 93 6.12 4.97 -8.69
N LYS A 94 5.01 4.25 -8.77
CA LYS A 94 3.66 4.84 -8.86
C LYS A 94 3.41 5.79 -7.69
N GLY A 95 3.04 7.03 -8.00
CA GLY A 95 2.73 8.06 -6.99
C GLY A 95 3.94 8.78 -6.42
N SER A 96 5.17 8.48 -6.85
CA SER A 96 6.38 9.21 -6.43
C SER A 96 6.36 10.70 -6.87
N ASP A 97 5.68 11.03 -7.96
CA ASP A 97 5.39 12.41 -8.37
C ASP A 97 4.21 13.07 -7.62
N CYS A 98 3.49 12.29 -6.81
CA CYS A 98 2.25 12.69 -6.13
C CYS A 98 2.40 12.89 -4.63
N VAL A 99 3.63 13.00 -4.13
CA VAL A 99 3.93 13.08 -2.69
C VAL A 99 3.21 14.26 -2.03
N HIS A 100 3.12 15.42 -2.69
CA HIS A 100 2.44 16.60 -2.14
C HIS A 100 0.97 16.35 -1.77
N PRO A 101 0.12 15.86 -2.70
CA PRO A 101 -1.24 15.44 -2.40
C PRO A 101 -1.35 14.44 -1.24
N PHE A 102 -0.49 13.41 -1.21
CA PHE A 102 -0.49 12.42 -0.13
C PHE A 102 -0.12 13.01 1.22
N VAL A 103 0.84 13.94 1.27
CA VAL A 103 1.22 14.67 2.48
C VAL A 103 0.06 15.55 2.97
N ALA A 104 -0.65 16.21 2.07
CA ALA A 104 -1.80 17.05 2.43
C ALA A 104 -2.97 16.22 2.98
N LEU A 105 -3.22 15.03 2.40
CA LEU A 105 -4.15 14.05 2.95
C LEU A 105 -3.72 13.60 4.35
N GLN A 106 -2.46 13.21 4.54
CA GLN A 106 -1.94 12.78 5.84
C GLN A 106 -2.07 13.88 6.91
N ASN A 107 -1.78 15.13 6.56
CA ASN A 107 -1.95 16.27 7.46
C ASN A 107 -3.43 16.48 7.83
N CYS A 108 -4.35 16.29 6.88
CA CYS A 108 -5.78 16.37 7.15
C CYS A 108 -6.24 15.29 8.13
N ILE A 109 -5.81 14.04 7.95
CA ILE A 109 -6.13 12.92 8.85
C ILE A 109 -5.63 13.21 10.26
N LYS A 110 -4.40 13.71 10.39
CA LYS A 110 -3.81 14.04 11.69
C LYS A 110 -4.56 15.15 12.41
N ALA A 111 -5.13 16.10 11.66
CA ALA A 111 -6.00 17.15 12.21
C ALA A 111 -7.42 16.64 12.52
N ASN A 112 -7.87 15.58 11.84
CA ASN A 112 -9.21 15.02 11.92
C ASN A 112 -9.14 13.51 12.16
N PRO A 113 -8.91 13.05 13.40
CA PRO A 113 -8.78 11.62 13.71
C PRO A 113 -10.07 10.81 13.44
N ASN A 114 -11.21 11.48 13.25
CA ASN A 114 -12.49 10.87 12.85
C ASN A 114 -12.78 11.07 11.35
N ALA A 115 -11.79 11.41 10.53
CA ALA A 115 -11.98 11.69 9.11
C ALA A 115 -12.31 10.45 8.28
N PHE A 116 -11.83 9.30 8.75
CA PHE A 116 -12.06 8.00 8.14
C PHE A 116 -12.57 7.05 9.22
N SER A 117 -13.36 6.06 8.81
CA SER A 117 -13.88 5.03 9.70
C SER A 117 -12.73 4.26 10.37
N GLU A 118 -12.95 3.74 11.58
CA GLU A 118 -11.94 2.96 12.31
C GLU A 118 -11.46 1.73 11.51
N ASP A 119 -12.27 1.20 10.58
CA ASP A 119 -11.89 0.11 9.67
C ASP A 119 -10.85 0.52 8.59
N VAL A 120 -10.64 1.82 8.41
CA VAL A 120 -9.78 2.43 7.37
C VAL A 120 -8.53 3.08 8.02
N LEU A 121 -8.55 3.35 9.33
CA LEU A 121 -7.43 3.90 10.13
C LEU A 121 -6.67 2.82 10.92
#